data_AF-A0A7X4Y862-F1
#
_entry.id   AF-A0A7X4Y862-F1
#
_cell.length_a   1.000
_cell.length_b   1.000
_cell.length_c   1.000
_cell.angle_alpha   90.00
_cell.angle_beta   90.00
_cell.angle_gamma   90.00
#
_symmetry.space_group_name_H-M   'P 1'
#
loop_
_entity.id
_entity.type
_entity.pdbx_description
1 polymer ?
#
loop_
_entity_poly.entity_id
_entity_poly.type
_entity_poly.pdbx_seq_one_letter_code
_entity_poly.pdbx_strand_id
1 'polypeptide(L)'
;MPVTLLNPDGIMKPDVYRQVAIATGTRQVHIAGQVAYDAEGQLVARGDLAGQVAQAYRNVAIALAAAGATFDDVVRLTFYVVDWKREAMPDFIAGIEQAARELRISPAPASLIGVSALYEPGVLVEIEATAIVG
;
A
#
# COMPACT_ATOMS: atom_id res chain seq x y z
N MET A 1 -11.55 12.21 12.98
CA MET A 1 -10.66 11.13 12.50
C MET A 1 -9.24 11.55 12.81
N PRO A 2 -8.38 10.62 13.25
CA PRO A 2 -6.98 10.93 13.58
C PRO A 2 -6.20 11.42 12.35
N VAL A 3 -6.58 11.02 11.13
CA VAL A 3 -5.92 11.45 9.89
C VAL A 3 -6.83 12.34 9.05
N THR A 4 -6.28 13.45 8.55
CA THR A 4 -6.87 14.32 7.53
C THR A 4 -6.01 14.26 6.27
N LEU A 5 -6.63 13.97 5.13
CA LEU A 5 -5.96 13.83 3.84
C LEU A 5 -6.29 15.01 2.93
N LEU A 6 -5.29 15.56 2.24
CA LEU A 6 -5.50 16.68 1.33
C LEU A 6 -4.55 16.69 0.14
N ASN A 7 -5.03 17.25 -0.96
CA ASN A 7 -4.25 17.65 -2.13
C ASN A 7 -4.19 19.18 -2.15
N PRO A 8 -3.05 19.81 -1.80
CA PRO A 8 -2.96 21.25 -1.74
C PRO A 8 -2.99 21.87 -3.14
N ASP A 9 -3.34 23.15 -3.21
CA ASP A 9 -3.26 23.90 -4.46
C ASP A 9 -1.78 24.14 -4.87
N GLY A 10 -1.54 24.28 -6.17
CA GLY A 10 -0.19 24.51 -6.71
C GLY A 10 0.62 23.26 -7.03
N ILE A 11 0.10 22.05 -6.75
CA ILE A 11 0.72 20.78 -7.17
C ILE A 11 -0.30 19.82 -7.80
N MET A 12 0.19 18.72 -8.39
CA MET A 12 -0.63 17.69 -9.01
C MET A 12 -1.64 17.11 -8.01
N LYS A 13 -2.89 16.90 -8.46
CA LYS A 13 -3.98 16.29 -7.68
C LYS A 13 -4.26 14.87 -8.20
N PRO A 14 -3.60 13.84 -7.64
CA PRO A 14 -3.79 12.45 -8.05
C PRO A 14 -5.12 11.88 -7.54
N ASP A 15 -5.67 10.92 -8.26
CA ASP A 15 -6.87 10.19 -7.85
C ASP A 15 -6.55 9.06 -6.86
N VAL A 16 -5.46 8.33 -7.13
CA VAL A 16 -5.10 7.07 -6.45
C VAL A 16 -4.32 7.23 -5.14
N TYR A 17 -3.84 8.44 -4.83
CA TYR A 17 -3.17 8.77 -3.56
C TYR A 17 -3.51 10.19 -3.12
N ARG A 18 -2.98 10.63 -1.98
CA ARG A 18 -3.10 12.03 -1.52
C ARG A 18 -1.72 12.63 -1.30
N GLN A 19 -1.55 13.91 -1.57
CA GLN A 19 -0.24 14.55 -1.42
C GLN A 19 0.18 14.68 0.04
N VAL A 20 -0.79 14.88 0.95
CA VAL A 20 -0.52 15.19 2.36
C VAL A 20 -1.46 14.42 3.27
N ALA A 21 -0.91 13.90 4.37
CA ALA A 21 -1.64 13.45 5.54
C ALA A 21 -1.24 14.31 6.75
N ILE A 22 -2.23 14.82 7.47
CA ILE A 22 -2.07 15.48 8.76
C ILE A 22 -2.68 14.56 9.80
N ALA A 23 -1.90 14.19 10.82
CA ALA A 23 -2.27 13.12 11.72
C ALA A 23 -2.19 13.57 13.19
N THR A 24 -3.22 13.22 13.98
CA THR A 24 -3.31 13.41 15.42
C THR A 24 -3.64 12.07 16.07
N GLY A 25 -2.91 11.72 17.13
CA GLY A 25 -3.06 10.43 17.84
C GLY A 25 -1.89 10.22 18.80
N THR A 26 -1.96 9.18 19.64
CA THR A 26 -0.92 8.93 20.65
C THR A 26 -0.08 7.69 20.38
N ARG A 27 -0.52 6.79 19.48
CA ARG A 27 0.21 5.55 19.16
C ARG A 27 0.51 5.46 17.67
N GLN A 28 1.80 5.30 17.35
CA GLN A 28 2.25 4.99 15.99
C GLN A 28 2.21 3.47 15.75
N VAL A 29 1.80 3.09 14.55
CA VAL A 29 1.79 1.70 14.08
C VAL A 29 2.69 1.63 12.85
N HIS A 30 3.76 0.85 12.95
CA HIS A 30 4.73 0.63 11.88
C HIS A 30 4.55 -0.80 11.37
N ILE A 31 4.12 -0.95 10.12
CA ILE A 31 3.86 -2.25 9.51
C ILE A 31 5.06 -2.61 8.65
N ALA A 32 5.65 -3.78 8.90
CA ALA A 32 6.72 -4.33 8.06
C ALA A 32 6.24 -4.46 6.61
N GLY A 33 7.16 -4.39 5.65
CA GLY A 33 6.85 -4.55 4.23
C GLY A 33 6.03 -5.82 3.96
N GLN A 34 4.83 -5.64 3.42
CA GLN A 34 3.93 -6.73 3.06
C GLN A 34 4.10 -7.06 1.59
N VAL A 35 4.25 -8.35 1.31
CA VAL A 35 4.37 -8.92 -0.04
C VAL A 35 3.22 -9.91 -0.28
N ALA A 36 3.16 -10.52 -1.45
CA ALA A 36 2.06 -11.40 -1.87
C ALA A 36 2.12 -12.84 -1.33
N TYR A 37 2.51 -13.05 -0.07
CA TYR A 37 2.40 -14.36 0.59
C TYR A 37 1.02 -14.52 1.25
N ASP A 38 0.44 -15.71 1.18
CA ASP A 38 -0.73 -16.06 2.00
C ASP A 38 -0.33 -16.50 3.42
N ALA A 39 -1.31 -16.91 4.24
CA ALA A 39 -1.08 -17.32 5.63
C ALA A 39 -0.25 -18.60 5.74
N GLU A 40 -0.23 -19.42 4.69
CA GLU A 40 0.54 -20.65 4.55
C GLU A 40 1.95 -20.39 3.98
N GLY A 41 2.32 -19.13 3.76
CA GLY A 41 3.62 -18.73 3.24
C GLY A 41 3.81 -19.07 1.76
N GLN A 42 2.73 -19.24 0.99
CA GLN A 42 2.77 -19.48 -0.44
C GLN A 42 2.66 -18.17 -1.23
N LEU A 43 3.50 -18.01 -2.25
CA LEU A 43 3.49 -16.82 -3.10
C LEU A 43 2.25 -16.86 -3.99
N VAL A 44 1.33 -15.93 -3.77
CA VAL A 44 0.13 -15.72 -4.58
C VAL A 44 0.47 -14.95 -5.85
N ALA A 45 -0.24 -15.24 -6.95
CA ALA A 45 -0.12 -14.52 -8.22
C ALA A 45 1.33 -14.46 -8.76
N ARG A 46 2.02 -15.59 -8.79
CA ARG A 46 3.39 -15.67 -9.32
C ARG A 46 3.44 -15.16 -10.77
N GLY A 47 4.25 -14.14 -11.01
CA GLY A 47 4.41 -13.51 -12.33
C GLY A 47 3.30 -12.51 -12.71
N ASP A 48 2.33 -12.27 -11.83
CA ASP A 48 1.23 -11.31 -12.04
C ASP A 48 1.33 -10.16 -11.04
N LEU A 49 1.74 -8.98 -11.51
CA LEU A 49 1.91 -7.80 -10.68
C LEU A 49 0.57 -7.35 -10.06
N ALA A 50 -0.53 -7.39 -10.80
CA ALA A 50 -1.82 -6.91 -10.32
C ALA A 50 -2.31 -7.78 -9.14
N GLY A 51 -2.25 -9.11 -9.31
CA GLY A 51 -2.58 -10.05 -8.25
C GLY A 51 -1.68 -9.92 -7.02
N GLN A 52 -0.38 -9.66 -7.21
CA GLN A 52 0.54 -9.46 -6.09
C GLN A 52 0.28 -8.16 -5.33
N VAL A 53 0.01 -7.06 -6.03
CA VAL A 53 -0.40 -5.79 -5.40
C VAL A 53 -1.66 -5.99 -4.57
N ALA A 54 -2.67 -6.66 -5.13
CA ALA A 54 -3.92 -6.91 -4.43
C ALA A 54 -3.70 -7.73 -3.15
N GLN A 55 -2.89 -8.80 -3.23
CA GLN A 55 -2.59 -9.63 -2.07
C GLN A 55 -1.77 -8.87 -1.01
N ALA A 56 -0.77 -8.09 -1.41
CA ALA A 56 0.01 -7.28 -0.47
C ALA A 56 -0.88 -6.27 0.27
N TYR A 57 -1.87 -5.66 -0.39
CA TYR A 57 -2.86 -4.81 0.28
C TYR A 57 -3.74 -5.55 1.29
N ARG A 58 -4.17 -6.78 0.99
CA ARG A 58 -4.91 -7.63 1.95
C ARG A 58 -4.06 -7.89 3.19
N ASN A 59 -2.77 -8.16 3.00
CA ASN A 59 -1.83 -8.39 4.09
C ASN A 59 -1.63 -7.13 4.94
N VAL A 60 -1.53 -5.95 4.32
CA VAL A 60 -1.54 -4.66 5.03
C VAL A 60 -2.83 -4.48 5.84
N ALA A 61 -3.99 -4.83 5.27
CA ALA A 61 -5.28 -4.73 5.97
C ALA A 61 -5.32 -5.62 7.22
N ILE A 62 -4.81 -6.85 7.13
CA ILE A 62 -4.71 -7.78 8.26
C ILE A 62 -3.77 -7.22 9.35
N ALA A 63 -2.61 -6.69 8.96
CA ALA A 63 -1.66 -6.09 9.88
C ALA A 63 -2.22 -4.83 10.59
N LEU A 64 -2.93 -3.97 9.86
CA LEU A 64 -3.64 -2.83 10.42
C LEU A 64 -4.69 -3.29 11.45
N ALA A 65 -5.52 -4.27 11.09
CA ALA A 65 -6.56 -4.79 11.97
C ALA A 65 -5.99 -5.37 13.27
N ALA A 66 -4.85 -6.07 13.20
CA ALA A 66 -4.15 -6.59 14.38
C ALA A 66 -3.68 -5.47 15.35
N ALA A 67 -3.45 -4.25 14.84
CA ALA A 67 -3.08 -3.08 15.64
C ALA A 67 -4.30 -2.23 16.09
N GLY A 68 -5.53 -2.67 15.74
CA GLY A 68 -6.75 -1.90 15.95
C GLY A 68 -6.89 -0.69 15.01
N ALA A 69 -6.26 -0.74 13.85
CA ALA A 69 -6.24 0.31 12.83
C ALA A 69 -6.96 -0.13 11.55
N THR A 70 -7.24 0.84 10.68
CA THR A 70 -7.78 0.65 9.33
C THR A 70 -7.01 1.50 8.33
N PHE A 71 -7.35 1.43 7.03
CA PHE A 71 -6.71 2.31 6.03
C PHE A 71 -7.00 3.80 6.26
N ASP A 72 -8.05 4.15 7.02
CA ASP A 72 -8.33 5.53 7.40
C ASP A 72 -7.31 6.11 8.39
N ASP A 73 -6.54 5.23 9.05
CA ASP A 73 -5.50 5.58 10.02
C ASP A 73 -4.10 5.66 9.38
N VAL A 74 -3.98 5.27 8.10
CA VAL A 74 -2.70 5.24 7.37
C VAL A 74 -2.26 6.65 6.99
N VAL A 75 -1.06 7.02 7.42
CA VAL A 75 -0.44 8.32 7.14
C VAL A 75 0.53 8.27 5.96
N ARG A 76 1.01 7.08 5.61
CA ARG A 76 1.94 6.86 4.49
C ARG A 76 1.93 5.42 4.01
N LEU A 77 2.02 5.25 2.69
CA LEU A 77 2.35 4.02 2.00
C LEU A 77 3.65 4.19 1.20
N THR A 78 4.48 3.16 1.15
CA THR A 78 5.62 3.08 0.24
C THR A 78 5.57 1.77 -0.52
N PHE A 79 5.63 1.85 -1.85
CA PHE A 79 5.61 0.72 -2.76
C PHE A 79 7.01 0.55 -3.34
N TYR A 80 7.57 -0.64 -3.22
CA TYR A 80 8.78 -1.06 -3.91
C TYR A 80 8.38 -2.04 -5.00
N VAL A 81 8.68 -1.73 -6.26
CA VAL A 81 8.30 -2.59 -7.39
C VAL A 81 9.53 -2.99 -8.18
N VAL A 82 9.73 -4.30 -8.36
CA VAL A 82 10.88 -4.85 -9.07
C VAL A 82 10.85 -4.46 -10.54
N ASP A 83 11.99 -4.02 -11.06
CA ASP A 83 12.21 -3.66 -12.47
C ASP A 83 11.14 -2.72 -13.04
N TRP A 84 10.69 -1.76 -12.21
CA TRP A 84 9.60 -0.86 -12.57
C TRP A 84 9.84 -0.13 -13.90
N LYS A 85 8.84 -0.19 -14.77
CA LYS A 85 8.74 0.63 -15.98
C LYS A 85 7.32 1.16 -16.12
N ARG A 86 7.16 2.28 -16.84
CA ARG A 86 5.87 2.98 -16.94
C ARG A 86 4.77 2.11 -17.55
N GLU A 87 5.14 1.13 -18.38
CA GLU A 87 4.24 0.18 -19.02
C GLU A 87 3.56 -0.77 -18.01
N ALA A 88 4.12 -0.96 -16.82
CA ALA A 88 3.54 -1.77 -15.74
C ALA A 88 2.47 -0.99 -14.92
N MET A 89 2.29 0.31 -15.19
CA MET A 89 1.31 1.15 -14.47
C MET A 89 -0.13 0.61 -14.55
N PRO A 90 -0.64 0.13 -15.70
CA PRO A 90 -2.00 -0.44 -15.76
C PRO A 90 -2.18 -1.63 -14.82
N ASP A 91 -1.23 -2.57 -14.77
CA ASP A 91 -1.31 -3.75 -13.89
C ASP A 91 -1.22 -3.35 -12.40
N PHE A 92 -0.35 -2.39 -12.09
CA PHE A 92 -0.25 -1.85 -10.73
C PHE A 92 -1.56 -1.20 -10.27
N ILE A 93 -2.18 -0.36 -11.11
CA ILE A 93 -3.47 0.27 -10.82
C ILE A 93 -4.58 -0.80 -10.72
N ALA A 94 -4.60 -1.79 -11.60
CA ALA A 94 -5.59 -2.87 -11.56
C ALA A 94 -5.53 -3.66 -10.23
N GLY A 95 -4.32 -3.89 -9.69
CA GLY A 95 -4.14 -4.49 -8.37
C GLY A 95 -4.67 -3.62 -7.22
N ILE A 96 -4.43 -2.31 -7.27
CA ILE A 96 -5.00 -1.35 -6.30
C ILE A 96 -6.53 -1.38 -6.37
N GLU A 97 -7.10 -1.29 -7.57
CA GLU A 97 -8.56 -1.31 -7.77
C GLU A 97 -9.19 -2.62 -7.29
N GLN A 98 -8.52 -3.76 -7.52
CA GLN A 98 -8.96 -5.04 -7.00
C GLN A 98 -9.02 -5.03 -5.47
N ALA A 99 -7.94 -4.58 -4.82
CA ALA A 99 -7.93 -4.45 -3.37
C ALA A 99 -9.02 -3.49 -2.88
N ALA A 100 -9.22 -2.34 -3.54
CA ALA A 100 -10.21 -1.34 -3.15
C ALA A 100 -11.67 -1.79 -3.32
N ARG A 101 -11.95 -2.79 -4.18
CA ARG A 101 -13.28 -3.41 -4.25
C ARG A 101 -13.60 -4.28 -3.04
N GLU A 102 -12.58 -4.84 -2.41
CA GLU A 102 -12.70 -5.77 -1.28
C GLU A 102 -12.52 -5.06 0.07
N LEU A 103 -11.68 -4.01 0.08
CA LEU A 103 -11.23 -3.28 1.26
C LEU A 103 -11.71 -1.82 1.16
N ARG A 104 -12.16 -1.24 2.27
CA ARG A 104 -12.44 0.20 2.35
C ARG A 104 -11.12 0.97 2.44
N ILE A 105 -10.43 1.10 1.31
CA ILE A 105 -9.13 1.78 1.23
C ILE A 105 -9.34 3.29 1.10
N SER A 106 -8.81 4.03 2.06
CA SER A 106 -8.60 5.47 1.92
C SER A 106 -7.24 5.74 1.25
N PRO A 107 -7.17 6.62 0.23
CA PRO A 107 -5.94 6.89 -0.50
C PRO A 107 -4.97 7.72 0.35
N ALA A 108 -4.09 7.06 1.09
CA ALA A 108 -3.03 7.71 1.85
C ALA A 108 -1.94 8.31 0.92
N PRO A 109 -1.06 9.18 1.44
CA PRO A 109 0.17 9.53 0.74
C PRO A 109 0.99 8.31 0.38
N ALA A 110 1.50 8.30 -0.85
CA ALA A 110 2.16 7.15 -1.43
C ALA A 110 3.43 7.56 -2.18
N SER A 111 4.42 6.67 -2.16
CA SER A 111 5.58 6.73 -3.06
C SER A 111 5.75 5.38 -3.74
N LEU A 112 5.99 5.38 -5.06
CA LEU A 112 6.37 4.18 -5.80
C LEU A 112 7.84 4.30 -6.18
N ILE A 113 8.63 3.31 -5.78
CA ILE A 113 10.06 3.24 -6.00
C ILE A 113 10.36 1.97 -6.80
N GLY A 114 10.95 2.15 -7.98
CA GLY A 114 11.49 1.03 -8.75
C GLY A 114 12.75 0.50 -8.08
N VAL A 115 12.82 -0.82 -7.87
CA VAL A 115 13.98 -1.50 -7.28
C VAL A 115 14.48 -2.61 -8.20
N SER A 116 15.75 -2.99 -8.11
CA SER A 116 16.30 -4.08 -8.93
C SER A 116 15.90 -5.47 -8.45
N ALA A 117 15.54 -5.60 -7.17
CA ALA A 117 15.10 -6.85 -6.56
C ALA A 117 14.40 -6.59 -5.22
N LEU A 118 13.62 -7.58 -4.77
CA LEU A 118 13.16 -7.74 -3.39
C LEU A 118 13.86 -8.98 -2.78
N TYR A 119 13.52 -9.32 -1.53
CA TYR A 119 14.28 -10.34 -0.78
C TYR A 119 14.23 -11.76 -1.38
N GLU A 120 13.16 -12.12 -2.11
CA GLU A 120 12.96 -13.45 -2.69
C GLU A 120 12.58 -13.36 -4.18
N PRO A 121 13.17 -14.20 -5.05
CA PRO A 121 12.80 -14.29 -6.45
C PRO A 121 11.30 -14.55 -6.71
N GLY A 122 10.71 -13.71 -7.54
CA GLY A 122 9.30 -13.80 -7.94
C GLY A 122 8.35 -12.94 -7.11
N VAL A 123 8.83 -12.34 -6.02
CA VAL A 123 8.16 -11.23 -5.36
C VAL A 123 8.37 -9.98 -6.20
N LEU A 124 7.28 -9.42 -6.73
CA LEU A 124 7.28 -8.29 -7.67
C LEU A 124 7.02 -6.96 -6.98
N VAL A 125 6.33 -6.97 -5.84
CA VAL A 125 5.96 -5.77 -5.09
C VAL A 125 6.02 -6.00 -3.58
N GLU A 126 6.44 -4.96 -2.87
CA GLU A 126 6.38 -4.84 -1.41
C GLU A 126 5.71 -3.52 -1.02
N ILE A 127 4.80 -3.57 -0.04
CA ILE A 127 4.06 -2.41 0.46
C ILE A 127 4.39 -2.19 1.95
N GLU A 128 5.01 -1.07 2.26
CA GLU A 128 5.21 -0.60 3.63
C GLU A 128 4.11 0.38 4.01
N ALA A 129 3.60 0.30 5.24
CA ALA A 129 2.57 1.19 5.74
C ALA A 129 2.93 1.75 7.13
N THR A 130 2.70 3.05 7.31
CA THR A 130 2.72 3.70 8.62
C THR A 130 1.33 4.24 8.93
N ALA A 131 0.83 3.98 10.13
CA ALA A 131 -0.45 4.45 10.61
C ALA A 131 -0.33 5.12 11.98
N ILE A 132 -1.35 5.90 12.34
CA ILE A 132 -1.50 6.47 13.68
C ILE A 132 -2.89 6.16 14.22
N VAL A 133 -2.96 5.79 15.48
CA VAL A 133 -4.22 5.53 16.18
C VAL A 133 -4.26 6.31 17.49
N GLY A 134 -5.50 6.54 17.96
CA GLY A 134 -5.83 7.30 19.17
C GLY A 134 -4.99 6.90 20.36
#